data_AF-A0A640W2U6-F1
#
_entry.id   AF-A0A640W2U6-F1
#
_cell.length_a   1.000
_cell.length_b   1.000
_cell.length_c   1.000
_cell.angle_alpha   90.00
_cell.angle_beta   90.00
_cell.angle_gamma   90.00
#
_symmetry.space_group_name_H-M   'P 1'
#
loop_
_entity.id
_entity.type
_entity.pdbx_description
1 polymer ?
#
loop_
_entity_poly.entity_id
_entity_poly.type
_entity_poly.pdbx_seq_one_letter_code
_entity_poly.pdbx_strand_id
1 'polypeptide(L)'
;MVFYLLEKENKFVRFHAMQSILAFFPLWIISVLFGGWSWFWHAWVSLVWLSWLIWILMFILWIVLMIKAYQGEMYKLPIVGDMAEKYI
;
A
#
# COMPACT_ATOMS: atom_id res chain seq x y z
N MET A 1 -7.28 -4.47 4.55
CA MET A 1 -8.56 -4.75 3.85
C MET A 1 -9.61 -5.35 4.78
N VAL A 2 -9.47 -6.60 5.23
CA VAL A 2 -10.52 -7.31 6.01
C VAL A 2 -10.94 -6.53 7.26
N PHE A 3 -9.97 -6.02 8.02
CA PHE A 3 -10.23 -5.20 9.20
C PHE A 3 -11.06 -3.94 8.90
N TYR A 4 -10.92 -3.30 7.74
CA TYR A 4 -11.75 -2.13 7.41
C TYR A 4 -13.25 -2.49 7.26
N LEU A 5 -13.56 -3.72 6.82
CA LEU A 5 -14.93 -4.19 6.65
C LEU A 5 -15.54 -4.74 7.94
N LEU A 6 -14.71 -5.37 8.78
CA LEU A 6 -15.14 -5.98 10.03
C LEU A 6 -15.20 -4.98 11.19
N GLU A 7 -14.23 -4.06 11.25
CA GLU A 7 -14.12 -3.11 12.34
C GLU A 7 -14.92 -1.84 12.02
N LYS A 8 -15.90 -1.53 12.88
CA LYS A 8 -16.85 -0.41 12.68
C LYS A 8 -16.62 0.72 13.65
N GLU A 9 -16.16 0.43 14.85
CA GLU A 9 -16.10 1.42 15.94
C GLU A 9 -14.69 1.95 16.15
N ASN A 10 -13.69 1.09 16.01
CA ASN A 10 -12.32 1.48 16.28
C ASN A 10 -11.73 2.32 15.13
N LYS A 11 -11.76 3.65 15.34
CA LYS A 11 -11.21 4.64 14.40
C LYS A 11 -9.73 4.41 14.07
N PHE A 12 -8.92 3.94 15.02
CA PHE A 12 -7.50 3.66 14.81
C PHE A 12 -7.31 2.50 13.82
N VAL A 13 -7.98 1.38 14.06
CA VAL A 13 -7.91 0.21 13.16
C VAL A 13 -8.46 0.56 11.78
N ARG A 14 -9.56 1.31 11.71
CA ARG A 14 -10.14 1.79 10.44
C ARG A 14 -9.19 2.72 9.68
N PHE A 15 -8.50 3.64 10.37
CA PHE A 15 -7.46 4.50 9.77
C PHE A 15 -6.38 3.67 9.08
N HIS A 16 -5.72 2.79 9.84
CA HIS A 16 -4.60 2.01 9.32
C HIS A 16 -5.05 1.04 8.21
N ALA A 17 -6.26 0.49 8.33
CA ALA A 17 -6.81 -0.39 7.32
C ALA A 17 -7.12 0.37 6.01
N MET A 18 -7.73 1.56 6.07
CA MET A 18 -7.99 2.38 4.88
C MET A 18 -6.70 2.94 4.26
N GLN A 19 -5.78 3.46 5.09
CA GLN A 19 -4.48 3.95 4.59
C GLN A 19 -3.71 2.83 3.87
N SER A 20 -3.76 1.60 4.39
CA SER A 20 -3.15 0.44 3.73
C SER A 20 -3.85 0.10 2.40
N ILE A 21 -5.18 0.19 2.33
CA ILE A 21 -5.92 -0.02 1.08
C ILE A 21 -5.47 1.00 0.03
N LEU A 22 -5.54 2.28 0.38
CA LEU A 22 -5.23 3.38 -0.54
C LEU A 22 -3.75 3.39 -0.95
N ALA A 23 -2.83 2.97 -0.09
CA ALA A 23 -1.41 2.89 -0.43
C ALA A 23 -1.10 1.67 -1.32
N PHE A 24 -1.53 0.47 -0.93
CA PHE A 24 -1.04 -0.77 -1.54
C PHE A 24 -1.92 -1.28 -2.69
N PHE A 25 -3.22 -0.99 -2.72
CA PHE A 25 -4.10 -1.49 -3.79
C PHE A 25 -3.77 -0.89 -5.16
N PRO A 26 -3.58 0.45 -5.31
CA PRO A 26 -3.16 1.02 -6.60
C PRO A 26 -1.79 0.54 -7.05
N LEU A 27 -0.84 0.42 -6.11
CA LEU A 27 0.50 -0.09 -6.39
C LEU A 27 0.46 -1.55 -6.86
N TRP A 28 -0.41 -2.37 -6.28
CA TRP A 28 -0.64 -3.74 -6.75
C TRP A 28 -1.19 -3.76 -8.18
N ILE A 29 -2.18 -2.92 -8.50
CA ILE A 29 -2.72 -2.80 -9.88
C ILE A 29 -1.60 -2.42 -10.86
N ILE A 30 -0.80 -1.41 -10.53
CA ILE A 30 0.35 -0.99 -11.35
C ILE A 30 1.33 -2.16 -11.52
N SER A 31 1.65 -2.88 -10.45
CA SER A 31 2.57 -4.02 -10.52
C SER A 31 2.06 -5.15 -11.43
N VAL A 32 0.75 -5.41 -11.45
CA VAL A 32 0.15 -6.42 -12.33
C VAL A 32 0.18 -5.95 -13.79
N LEU A 33 -0.19 -4.69 -14.04
CA LEU A 33 -0.22 -4.10 -15.39
C LEU A 33 1.17 -4.02 -16.02
N PHE A 34 2.20 -3.69 -15.23
CA PHE A 34 3.56 -3.43 -15.74
C PHE A 34 4.57 -4.56 -15.47
N GLY A 35 4.33 -5.42 -14.48
CA GLY A 35 5.30 -6.45 -14.05
C GLY A 35 4.86 -7.90 -14.21
N GLY A 36 3.55 -8.17 -14.38
CA GLY A 36 3.00 -9.52 -14.20
C GLY A 36 2.74 -10.34 -15.46
N TRP A 37 2.59 -9.73 -16.63
CA TRP A 37 2.26 -10.47 -17.86
C TRP A 37 3.37 -10.36 -18.92
N SER A 38 4.57 -10.76 -18.51
CA SER A 38 5.77 -10.87 -19.34
C SER A 38 5.55 -11.63 -20.66
N TRP A 39 4.54 -12.53 -20.72
CA TRP A 39 4.22 -13.27 -21.94
C TRP A 39 3.82 -12.40 -23.15
N PHE A 40 3.26 -11.20 -22.93
CA PHE A 40 2.80 -10.34 -24.02
C PHE A 40 3.77 -9.23 -24.42
N TRP A 41 4.76 -8.89 -23.60
CA TRP A 41 5.49 -7.63 -23.78
C TRP A 41 7.00 -7.79 -23.59
N HIS A 42 7.65 -8.32 -24.62
CA HIS A 42 9.12 -8.42 -24.72
C HIS A 42 9.83 -7.05 -24.76
N ALA A 43 9.10 -5.92 -24.78
CA ALA A 43 9.68 -4.58 -24.94
C ALA A 43 10.19 -3.92 -23.63
N TRP A 44 9.95 -4.48 -22.43
CA TRP A 44 10.31 -3.84 -21.15
C TRP A 44 11.45 -4.53 -20.38
N VAL A 45 12.23 -5.41 -21.02
CA VAL A 45 13.33 -6.15 -20.36
C VAL A 45 14.36 -5.21 -19.70
N SER A 46 14.57 -3.99 -20.23
CA SER A 46 15.50 -3.00 -19.68
C SER A 46 15.01 -2.32 -18.39
N LEU A 47 13.72 -2.36 -18.06
CA LEU A 47 13.14 -1.68 -16.90
C LEU A 47 12.88 -2.60 -15.70
N VAL A 48 13.34 -3.86 -15.79
CA VAL A 48 13.21 -4.85 -14.71
C VAL A 48 13.85 -4.34 -13.42
N TRP A 49 15.05 -3.77 -13.45
CA TRP A 49 15.74 -3.28 -12.23
C TRP A 49 14.95 -2.22 -11.45
N LEU A 50 14.17 -1.39 -12.15
CA LEU A 50 13.34 -0.35 -11.53
C LEU A 50 12.17 -0.97 -10.76
N SER A 51 11.62 -2.09 -11.24
CA SER A 51 10.54 -2.79 -10.54
C SER A 51 11.00 -3.34 -9.20
N TRP A 52 12.24 -3.86 -9.12
CA TRP A 52 12.83 -4.35 -7.87
C TRP A 52 12.99 -3.23 -6.84
N LEU A 53 13.42 -2.04 -7.28
CA LEU A 53 13.53 -0.89 -6.36
C LEU A 53 12.17 -0.47 -5.80
N ILE A 54 11.14 -0.43 -6.65
CA ILE A 54 9.76 -0.13 -6.22
C ILE A 54 9.26 -1.16 -5.21
N TRP A 55 9.51 -2.45 -5.45
CA TRP A 55 9.15 -3.53 -4.52
C TRP A 55 9.85 -3.38 -3.17
N ILE A 56 11.14 -3.04 -3.15
CA ILE A 56 11.88 -2.80 -1.92
C ILE A 56 11.30 -1.60 -1.17
N LEU A 57 11.02 -0.49 -1.85
CA LEU A 57 10.40 0.70 -1.25
C LEU A 57 9.01 0.38 -0.68
N MET A 58 8.19 -0.38 -1.40
CA MET A 58 6.89 -0.85 -0.93
C MET A 58 7.01 -1.72 0.32
N PHE A 59 7.98 -2.62 0.34
CA PHE A 59 8.22 -3.51 1.48
C PHE A 59 8.67 -2.74 2.72
N ILE A 60 9.60 -1.78 2.55
CA ILE A 60 10.03 -0.88 3.62
C ILE A 60 8.83 -0.09 4.15
N LEU A 61 8.03 0.52 3.27
CA LEU A 61 6.85 1.28 3.64
C LEU A 61 5.85 0.42 4.43
N TRP A 62 5.62 -0.82 3.98
CA TRP A 62 4.74 -1.77 4.67
C TRP A 62 5.23 -2.09 6.08
N ILE A 63 6.53 -2.35 6.26
CA ILE A 63 7.12 -2.59 7.59
C ILE A 63 6.97 -1.35 8.48
N VAL A 64 7.28 -0.15 7.97
CA VAL A 64 7.17 1.09 8.75
C VAL A 64 5.73 1.30 9.23
N LEU A 65 4.74 1.12 8.35
CA LEU A 65 3.33 1.26 8.72
C LEU A 65 2.87 0.21 9.74
N MET A 66 3.34 -1.03 9.63
CA MET A 66 3.07 -2.10 10.59
C MET A 66 3.65 -1.76 11.98
N ILE A 67 4.91 -1.30 12.03
CA ILE A 67 5.56 -0.89 13.28
C ILE A 67 4.82 0.28 13.92
N LYS A 68 4.46 1.31 13.14
CA LYS A 68 3.73 2.48 13.65
C LYS A 68 2.36 2.11 14.19
N ALA A 69 1.63 1.22 13.49
CA ALA A 69 0.37 0.69 13.98
C ALA A 69 0.55 -0.14 15.26
N TYR A 70 1.60 -0.95 15.35
CA TYR A 70 1.92 -1.72 16.56
C TYR A 70 2.27 -0.82 17.76
N GLN A 71 2.94 0.30 17.52
CA GLN A 71 3.26 1.31 18.53
C GLN A 71 2.05 2.15 18.97
N GLY A 72 0.88 1.97 18.35
CA GLY A 72 -0.31 2.79 18.64
C GLY A 72 -0.25 4.20 18.04
N GLU A 73 0.70 4.47 17.13
CA GLU A 73 0.83 5.77 16.49
C GLU A 73 -0.04 5.85 15.23
N MET A 74 -0.92 6.86 15.17
CA MET A 74 -1.70 7.19 13.97
C MET A 74 -0.83 7.92 12.95
N TYR A 75 0.17 7.23 12.42
CA TYR A 75 1.11 7.78 11.45
C TYR A 75 0.44 7.97 10.08
N LYS A 76 0.30 9.23 9.67
CA LYS A 76 -0.31 9.64 8.40
C LYS A 76 0.74 9.71 7.29
N LEU A 77 0.51 8.96 6.22
CA LEU A 77 1.29 9.12 5.00
C LEU A 77 0.91 10.42 4.28
N PRO A 78 1.85 11.10 3.62
CA PRO A 78 1.53 12.25 2.77
C PRO A 78 0.48 11.84 1.73
N ILE A 79 -0.54 12.68 1.54
CA ILE A 79 -1.66 12.48 0.58
C ILE A 79 -2.58 11.32 0.99
N VAL A 80 -2.06 10.12 1.16
CA VAL A 80 -2.84 8.90 1.45
C VAL A 80 -3.44 8.91 2.85
N GLY A 81 -2.72 9.45 3.84
CA GLY A 81 -3.22 9.57 5.22
C GLY A 81 -4.39 10.54 5.32
N ASP A 82 -4.32 11.69 4.65
CA ASP A 82 -5.41 12.68 4.62
C ASP A 82 -6.64 12.13 3.88
N MET A 83 -6.43 11.32 2.85
CA MET A 83 -7.53 10.60 2.20
C MET A 83 -8.13 9.55 3.14
N ALA A 84 -7.30 8.76 3.83
CA ALA A 84 -7.76 7.72 4.74
C ALA A 84 -8.59 8.28 5.89
N GLU A 85 -8.22 9.45 6.41
CA GLU A 85 -8.94 10.13 7.49
C GLU A 85 -10.39 10.50 7.13
N LYS A 86 -10.67 10.78 5.85
CA LYS A 86 -12.03 11.09 5.37
C LYS A 86 -13.00 9.91 5.42
N TYR A 87 -12.49 8.68 5.59
CA TYR A 87 -13.28 7.46 5.57
C TYR A 87 -13.45 6.83 6.97
N ILE A 88 -13.20 7.59 8.03
CA ILE A 88 -13.24 7.13 9.43
C ILE A 88 -14.44 7.71 10.16
#